data_AF-A0A7C6Z1A3-F1
#
_entry.id   AF-A0A7C6Z1A3-F1
#
_cell.length_a   1.000
_cell.length_b   1.000
_cell.length_c   1.000
_cell.angle_alpha   90.00
_cell.angle_beta   90.00
_cell.angle_gamma   90.00
#
_symmetry.space_group_name_H-M   'P 1'
#
loop_
_entity.id
_entity.type
_entity.pdbx_description
1 polymer ?
#
loop_
_entity_poly.entity_id
_entity_poly.type
_entity_poly.pdbx_seq_one_letter_code
_entity_poly.pdbx_strand_id
1 'polypeptide(L)'
;MNKLFIKSHQRKNNKTVDENDSGKNKKKRDSKKWNSSKKVNGSNKVNNNKGKALTNFIKNRTFQRTLIGVLTLLISFVIIENGAVPKRYKLYTGMVSPYDITAPRNIENTLLTENRAEEVANNVPPVVTRKDSVPIEVLNSVDDFFISIESARKKVDKAIQEKGLTKDSKNYEEERKAVQDSVIEILKEEIVQLNLNIPFSDEQLYYIVDKVDDDELLSFKKIVKELVSKIMTKELTVENIALETDLIQKELQRKELKQDLKNIGDYLIKGLMRPNSEIDNELTETKRKEAFEDTIKNNKIIVKKGSRIVSVGD
;
A
#
# COMPACT_ATOMS: atom_id res chain seq x y z
N MET A 1 -33.78 -24.27 -13.47
CA MET A 1 -34.76 -23.38 -14.12
C MET A 1 -34.03 -22.55 -15.17
N ASN A 2 -34.44 -22.74 -16.43
CA ASN A 2 -34.28 -21.97 -17.68
C ASN A 2 -33.03 -21.10 -17.95
N LYS A 3 -32.47 -21.05 -19.16
CA LYS A 3 -32.22 -21.98 -20.29
C LYS A 3 -31.41 -21.15 -21.30
N LEU A 4 -30.35 -21.74 -21.85
CA LEU A 4 -29.62 -21.30 -23.05
C LEU A 4 -30.53 -21.25 -24.30
N PHE A 5 -30.15 -20.46 -25.33
CA PHE A 5 -30.20 -20.69 -26.80
C PHE A 5 -29.85 -19.34 -27.50
N ILE A 6 -28.78 -19.10 -28.27
CA ILE A 6 -28.18 -19.68 -29.50
C ILE A 6 -28.87 -19.26 -30.83
N LYS A 7 -28.02 -18.73 -31.74
CA LYS A 7 -28.07 -18.65 -33.24
C LYS A 7 -29.04 -17.65 -33.90
N SER A 8 -28.83 -17.15 -35.12
CA SER A 8 -27.69 -16.90 -36.04
C SER A 8 -28.27 -16.61 -37.43
N HIS A 9 -27.61 -15.74 -38.23
CA HIS A 9 -27.53 -15.79 -39.72
C HIS A 9 -28.85 -15.44 -40.49
N GLN A 10 -28.88 -14.84 -41.70
CA GLN A 10 -28.08 -14.92 -42.93
C GLN A 10 -28.39 -13.66 -43.80
N ARG A 11 -27.39 -12.97 -44.38
CA ARG A 11 -26.80 -13.07 -45.75
C ARG A 11 -27.46 -12.25 -46.90
N LYS A 12 -26.56 -11.51 -47.59
CA LYS A 12 -26.35 -11.36 -49.05
C LYS A 12 -27.37 -10.51 -49.84
N ASN A 13 -27.04 -9.77 -50.92
CA ASN A 13 -25.90 -9.74 -51.83
C ASN A 13 -26.03 -8.56 -52.83
N ASN A 14 -24.89 -8.03 -53.34
CA ASN A 14 -24.60 -7.62 -54.74
C ASN A 14 -25.44 -6.50 -55.42
N LYS A 15 -24.97 -5.69 -56.40
CA LYS A 15 -23.90 -5.85 -57.41
C LYS A 15 -23.68 -4.54 -58.21
N THR A 16 -22.45 -4.37 -58.67
CA THR A 16 -21.95 -3.85 -59.99
C THR A 16 -22.06 -2.39 -60.46
N VAL A 17 -20.86 -1.96 -60.87
CA VAL A 17 -20.39 -0.93 -61.80
C VAL A 17 -20.87 -1.17 -63.23
N ASP A 18 -20.95 -0.09 -64.03
CA ASP A 18 -20.64 0.09 -65.46
C ASP A 18 -21.24 1.44 -65.89
N GLU A 19 -20.86 2.18 -66.92
CA GLU A 19 -19.64 2.43 -67.68
C GLU A 19 -20.03 3.61 -68.61
N ASN A 20 -19.06 4.48 -68.96
CA ASN A 20 -18.94 5.19 -70.24
C ASN A 20 -20.02 6.16 -70.81
N ASP A 21 -19.55 7.41 -70.95
CA ASP A 21 -19.25 8.06 -72.24
C ASP A 21 -20.27 9.04 -72.89
N SER A 22 -19.64 10.02 -73.52
CA SER A 22 -20.04 10.85 -74.66
C SER A 22 -20.77 12.16 -74.37
N GLY A 23 -20.17 13.25 -74.87
CA GLY A 23 -20.83 14.55 -74.90
C GLY A 23 -19.95 15.77 -75.17
N LYS A 24 -18.95 15.67 -76.06
CA LYS A 24 -18.29 16.86 -76.63
C LYS A 24 -19.33 17.70 -77.38
N ASN A 25 -19.40 19.01 -77.12
CA ASN A 25 -19.55 19.96 -78.23
C ASN A 25 -18.92 21.32 -77.94
N LYS A 26 -17.88 21.64 -78.73
CA LYS A 26 -17.32 22.97 -78.92
C LYS A 26 -18.26 23.75 -79.83
N LYS A 27 -18.45 25.05 -79.57
CA LYS A 27 -18.46 26.07 -80.64
C LYS A 27 -18.06 27.44 -80.12
N LYS A 28 -16.92 27.89 -80.64
CA LYS A 28 -16.41 29.26 -80.68
C LYS A 28 -17.26 30.12 -81.62
N ARG A 29 -16.96 31.42 -81.55
CA ARG A 29 -17.21 32.53 -82.50
C ARG A 29 -18.41 33.37 -82.13
N ASP A 30 -18.42 34.69 -82.30
CA ASP A 30 -17.39 35.73 -82.49
C ASP A 30 -18.19 37.03 -82.40
N SER A 31 -17.53 38.11 -82.01
CA SER A 31 -17.80 39.48 -82.47
C SER A 31 -19.23 40.02 -82.50
N LYS A 32 -19.48 41.11 -81.76
CA LYS A 32 -19.91 42.36 -82.40
C LYS A 32 -19.72 43.55 -81.48
N LYS A 33 -18.81 44.43 -81.93
CA LYS A 33 -18.84 45.86 -81.67
C LYS A 33 -20.24 46.41 -81.97
N TRP A 34 -20.75 47.28 -81.10
CA TRP A 34 -21.52 48.43 -81.56
C TRP A 34 -21.01 49.67 -80.82
N ASN A 35 -20.52 50.60 -81.61
CA ASN A 35 -20.05 51.92 -81.24
C ASN A 35 -20.94 52.95 -81.95
N SER A 36 -20.94 54.17 -81.42
CA SER A 36 -21.55 55.40 -81.96
C SER A 36 -23.04 55.59 -81.64
N SER A 37 -23.54 56.80 -81.36
CA SER A 37 -22.95 58.12 -81.11
C SER A 37 -24.14 59.04 -80.87
N LYS A 38 -24.09 59.95 -79.89
CA LYS A 38 -24.24 61.39 -80.19
C LYS A 38 -23.98 62.24 -78.94
N LYS A 39 -23.05 63.16 -79.15
CA LYS A 39 -22.69 64.33 -78.35
C LYS A 39 -23.93 65.16 -78.02
N VAL A 40 -24.00 65.65 -76.79
CA VAL A 40 -24.41 67.03 -76.50
C VAL A 40 -23.38 67.63 -75.55
N ASN A 41 -22.94 68.82 -75.93
CA ASN A 41 -21.97 69.66 -75.25
C ASN A 41 -22.36 69.96 -73.80
N GLY A 42 -21.37 69.94 -72.92
CA GLY A 42 -21.49 70.38 -71.53
C GLY A 42 -20.12 70.36 -70.88
N SER A 43 -19.27 71.31 -71.26
CA SER A 43 -18.00 71.58 -70.60
C SER A 43 -18.25 72.02 -69.16
N ASN A 44 -18.27 71.08 -68.22
CA ASN A 44 -18.12 71.37 -66.80
C ASN A 44 -16.83 70.73 -66.30
N LYS A 45 -15.78 71.55 -66.31
CA LYS A 45 -14.50 71.30 -65.66
C LYS A 45 -14.75 71.34 -64.15
N VAL A 46 -15.18 70.21 -63.57
CA VAL A 46 -15.23 70.04 -62.12
C VAL A 46 -13.79 69.91 -61.63
N ASN A 47 -13.32 70.96 -60.98
CA ASN A 47 -12.05 71.02 -60.28
C ASN A 47 -11.91 69.82 -59.32
N ASN A 48 -11.14 68.80 -59.71
CA ASN A 48 -10.53 67.86 -58.78
C ASN A 48 -9.39 68.54 -58.01
N ASN A 49 -9.71 69.58 -57.24
CA ASN A 49 -8.76 70.23 -56.32
C ASN A 49 -8.67 69.52 -54.96
N LYS A 50 -9.48 68.47 -54.73
CA LYS A 50 -9.40 67.68 -53.48
C LYS A 50 -8.18 66.74 -53.44
N GLY A 51 -7.66 66.30 -54.60
CA GLY A 51 -6.46 65.46 -54.66
C GLY A 51 -5.15 66.19 -54.34
N LYS A 52 -5.03 67.47 -54.70
CA LYS A 52 -3.77 68.25 -54.54
C LYS A 52 -3.57 68.82 -53.13
N ALA A 53 -4.64 69.08 -52.38
CA ALA A 53 -4.56 69.53 -50.99
C ALA A 53 -4.12 68.39 -50.04
N LEU A 54 -4.65 67.17 -50.24
CA LEU A 54 -4.24 65.97 -49.51
C LEU A 54 -2.76 65.62 -49.75
N THR A 55 -2.24 65.77 -50.97
CA THR A 55 -0.83 65.46 -51.28
C THR A 55 0.17 66.42 -50.64
N ASN A 56 -0.21 67.67 -50.38
CA ASN A 56 0.66 68.66 -49.73
C ASN A 56 0.69 68.49 -48.20
N PHE A 57 -0.43 68.09 -47.58
CA PHE A 57 -0.46 67.71 -46.17
C PHE A 57 0.33 66.43 -45.88
N ILE A 58 0.26 65.44 -46.78
CA ILE A 58 1.02 64.19 -46.68
C ILE A 58 2.54 64.40 -46.84
N LYS A 59 2.97 65.50 -47.48
CA LYS A 59 4.40 65.87 -47.64
C LYS A 59 5.00 66.65 -46.45
N ASN A 60 4.19 67.05 -45.46
CA ASN A 60 4.68 67.79 -44.31
C ASN A 60 5.47 66.87 -43.35
N ARG A 61 6.74 67.21 -43.08
CA ARG A 61 7.66 66.42 -42.23
C ARG A 61 7.13 66.15 -40.82
N THR A 62 6.44 67.12 -40.20
CA THR A 62 5.85 66.94 -38.86
C THR A 62 4.64 66.01 -38.89
N PHE A 63 3.75 66.17 -39.89
CA PHE A 63 2.62 65.26 -40.09
C PHE A 63 3.06 63.83 -40.36
N GLN A 64 4.08 63.62 -41.20
CA GLN A 64 4.67 62.30 -41.44
C GLN A 64 5.25 61.71 -40.15
N ARG A 65 5.95 62.49 -39.32
CA ARG A 65 6.52 62.02 -38.05
C ARG A 65 5.43 61.63 -37.04
N THR A 66 4.35 62.41 -36.94
CA THR A 66 3.19 62.08 -36.09
C THR A 66 2.44 60.85 -36.61
N LEU A 67 2.23 60.76 -37.93
CA LEU A 67 1.59 59.61 -38.57
C LEU A 67 2.40 58.33 -38.36
N ILE A 68 3.73 58.39 -38.50
CA ILE A 68 4.63 57.27 -38.19
C ILE A 68 4.47 56.89 -36.72
N GLY A 69 4.47 57.84 -35.79
CA GLY A 69 4.26 57.57 -34.36
C GLY A 69 2.94 56.85 -34.07
N VAL A 70 1.83 57.37 -34.59
CA VAL A 70 0.50 56.74 -34.44
C VAL A 70 0.46 55.34 -35.07
N LEU A 71 1.04 55.18 -36.26
CA LEU A 71 1.09 53.90 -36.95
C LEU A 71 1.95 52.88 -36.17
N THR A 72 3.10 53.29 -35.65
CA THR A 72 3.95 52.41 -34.82
C THR A 72 3.26 51.99 -33.53
N LEU A 73 2.47 52.88 -32.92
CA LEU A 73 1.69 52.58 -31.71
C LEU A 73 0.55 51.58 -32.02
N LEU A 74 -0.18 51.77 -33.12
CA LEU A 74 -1.20 50.83 -33.58
C LEU A 74 -0.62 49.45 -33.91
N ILE A 75 0.51 49.40 -34.62
CA ILE A 75 1.19 48.13 -34.93
C ILE A 75 1.64 47.44 -33.64
N SER A 76 2.21 48.18 -32.70
CA SER A 76 2.63 47.63 -31.40
C SER A 76 1.45 47.08 -30.60
N PHE A 77 0.31 47.79 -30.63
CA PHE A 77 -0.92 47.35 -29.99
C PHE A 77 -1.45 46.04 -30.58
N VAL A 78 -1.51 45.93 -31.91
CA VAL A 78 -1.94 44.70 -32.61
C VAL A 78 -1.01 43.52 -32.29
N ILE A 79 0.30 43.74 -32.18
CA ILE A 79 1.26 42.69 -31.80
C ILE A 79 1.01 42.21 -30.37
N ILE A 80 0.80 43.13 -29.43
CA ILE A 80 0.54 42.80 -28.02
C ILE A 80 -0.80 42.06 -27.87
N GLU A 81 -1.86 42.54 -28.53
CA GLU A 81 -3.17 41.89 -28.48
C GLU A 81 -3.12 40.45 -29.02
N ASN A 82 -2.44 40.21 -30.14
CA ASN A 82 -2.36 38.87 -30.71
C ASN A 82 -1.41 37.94 -29.91
N GLY A 83 -0.35 38.49 -29.32
CA GLY A 83 0.63 37.72 -28.56
C GLY A 83 0.18 37.33 -27.14
N ALA A 84 -0.68 38.13 -26.51
CA ALA A 84 -1.05 37.96 -25.11
C ALA A 84 -2.33 37.13 -24.87
N VAL A 85 -3.09 36.78 -25.92
CA VAL A 85 -4.37 36.07 -25.76
C VAL A 85 -4.14 34.56 -25.50
N PRO A 86 -4.56 34.02 -24.34
CA PRO A 86 -4.47 32.59 -24.06
C PRO A 86 -5.44 31.79 -24.92
N LYS A 87 -5.04 30.59 -25.35
CA LYS A 87 -5.93 29.64 -26.05
C LYS A 87 -7.12 29.27 -25.17
N ARG A 88 -8.34 29.42 -25.68
CA ARG A 88 -9.59 29.03 -25.00
C ARG A 88 -10.22 27.83 -25.69
N TYR A 89 -10.61 26.82 -24.91
CA TYR A 89 -11.31 25.64 -25.39
C TYR A 89 -12.76 25.66 -24.88
N LYS A 90 -13.72 25.26 -25.71
CA LYS A 90 -15.13 25.07 -25.30
C LYS A 90 -15.32 23.60 -24.96
N LEU A 91 -15.25 23.27 -23.67
CA LEU A 91 -15.36 21.90 -23.17
C LEU A 91 -16.54 21.78 -22.20
N TYR A 92 -17.14 20.61 -22.14
CA TYR A 92 -18.13 20.20 -21.15
C TYR A 92 -17.81 18.77 -20.70
N THR A 93 -18.19 18.42 -19.47
CA THR A 93 -17.91 17.11 -18.89
C THR A 93 -18.57 16.00 -19.72
N GLY A 94 -17.80 14.96 -20.05
CA GLY A 94 -18.25 13.82 -20.86
C GLY A 94 -18.16 14.01 -22.39
N MET A 95 -17.67 15.16 -22.86
CA MET A 95 -17.37 15.38 -24.28
C MET A 95 -16.09 14.67 -24.70
N VAL A 96 -16.11 13.99 -25.85
CA VAL A 96 -14.87 13.51 -26.51
C VAL A 96 -14.08 14.70 -27.06
N SER A 97 -12.82 14.84 -26.65
CA SER A 97 -11.98 15.97 -27.00
C SER A 97 -11.53 15.92 -28.47
N PRO A 98 -11.74 16.98 -29.27
CA PRO A 98 -11.23 17.06 -30.64
C PRO A 98 -9.79 17.59 -30.72
N TYR A 99 -9.17 17.96 -29.59
CA TYR A 99 -7.82 18.55 -29.55
C TYR A 99 -6.97 17.95 -28.44
N ASP A 100 -5.65 17.96 -28.65
CA ASP A 100 -4.68 17.74 -27.58
C ASP A 100 -4.56 19.02 -26.73
N ILE A 101 -4.80 18.90 -25.42
CA ILE A 101 -4.67 20.00 -24.47
C ILE A 101 -3.45 19.76 -23.60
N THR A 102 -2.56 20.75 -23.56
CA THR A 102 -1.34 20.71 -22.75
C THR A 102 -1.39 21.71 -21.60
N ALA A 103 -0.64 21.42 -20.54
CA ALA A 103 -0.53 22.25 -19.35
C ALA A 103 0.17 23.59 -19.69
N PRO A 104 -0.47 24.75 -19.50
CA PRO A 104 0.15 26.04 -19.82
C PRO A 104 1.26 26.44 -18.82
N ARG A 105 1.22 25.87 -17.61
CA ARG A 105 2.19 26.07 -16.53
C ARG A 105 2.26 24.81 -15.67
N ASN A 106 3.25 24.77 -14.76
CA ASN A 106 3.27 23.77 -13.71
C ASN A 106 2.03 23.94 -12.82
N ILE A 107 1.28 22.86 -12.63
CA ILE A 107 0.12 22.84 -11.74
C ILE A 107 0.17 21.59 -10.87
N GLU A 108 -0.21 21.73 -9.61
CA GLU A 108 -0.34 20.61 -8.69
C GLU A 108 -1.54 19.74 -9.08
N ASN A 109 -1.33 18.43 -9.14
CA ASN A 109 -2.41 17.46 -9.23
C ASN A 109 -2.83 17.07 -7.81
N THR A 110 -3.81 17.78 -7.28
CA THR A 110 -4.28 17.59 -5.90
C THR A 110 -4.79 16.16 -5.70
N LEU A 111 -5.57 15.63 -6.64
CA LEU A 111 -6.16 14.28 -6.54
C LEU A 111 -5.08 13.19 -6.52
N LEU A 112 -4.13 13.22 -7.47
CA LEU A 112 -3.05 12.22 -7.48
C LEU A 112 -2.15 12.38 -6.24
N THR A 113 -1.94 13.60 -5.76
CA THR A 113 -1.13 13.85 -4.56
C THR A 113 -1.82 13.30 -3.31
N GLU A 114 -3.13 13.48 -3.18
CA GLU A 114 -3.95 12.95 -2.10
C GLU A 114 -3.97 11.42 -2.12
N ASN A 115 -4.24 10.81 -3.28
CA ASN A 115 -4.17 9.34 -3.43
C ASN A 115 -2.79 8.80 -3.03
N ARG A 116 -1.70 9.48 -3.43
CA ARG A 116 -0.34 9.10 -3.02
C ARG A 116 -0.14 9.24 -1.52
N ALA A 117 -0.68 10.30 -0.91
CA ALA A 117 -0.60 10.52 0.53
C ALA A 117 -1.35 9.42 1.30
N GLU A 118 -2.52 8.99 0.82
CA GLU A 118 -3.25 7.84 1.37
C GLU A 118 -2.45 6.53 1.23
N GLU A 119 -1.87 6.27 0.06
CA GLU A 119 -1.02 5.10 -0.16
C GLU A 119 0.19 5.09 0.79
N VAL A 120 0.85 6.23 0.96
CA VAL A 120 2.00 6.36 1.87
C VAL A 120 1.57 6.13 3.32
N ALA A 121 0.47 6.75 3.75
CA ALA A 121 -0.06 6.60 5.10
C ALA A 121 -0.47 5.14 5.38
N ASN A 122 -1.17 4.48 4.45
CA ASN A 122 -1.60 3.09 4.61
C ASN A 122 -0.42 2.10 4.69
N ASN A 123 0.72 2.43 4.08
CA ASN A 123 1.94 1.62 4.12
C ASN A 123 2.82 1.87 5.37
N VAL A 124 2.45 2.82 6.25
CA VAL A 124 3.18 3.03 7.50
C VAL A 124 3.00 1.79 8.40
N PRO A 125 4.10 1.12 8.80
CA PRO A 125 4.02 -0.05 9.66
C PRO A 125 3.46 0.32 11.04
N PRO A 126 2.72 -0.60 11.70
CA PRO A 126 2.26 -0.38 13.07
C PRO A 126 3.43 -0.08 14.00
N VAL A 127 3.22 0.86 14.92
CA VAL A 127 4.16 1.14 15.99
C VAL A 127 3.88 0.18 17.12
N VAL A 128 4.91 -0.50 17.59
CA VAL A 128 4.79 -1.53 18.60
C VAL A 128 5.51 -1.10 19.87
N THR A 129 4.82 -1.26 20.99
CA THR A 129 5.32 -0.95 22.33
C THR A 129 5.64 -2.25 23.05
N ARG A 130 6.88 -2.34 23.55
CA ARG A 130 7.39 -3.52 24.26
C ARG A 130 6.96 -3.49 25.73
N LYS A 131 6.55 -4.66 26.24
CA LYS A 131 6.23 -4.93 27.64
C LYS A 131 7.41 -5.63 28.31
N ASP A 132 8.31 -4.84 28.88
CA ASP A 132 9.58 -5.35 29.44
C ASP A 132 9.40 -6.26 30.67
N SER A 133 8.26 -6.21 31.36
CA SER A 133 7.97 -7.12 32.48
C SER A 133 7.67 -8.55 32.03
N VAL A 134 7.09 -8.73 30.84
CA VAL A 134 6.62 -10.04 30.36
C VAL A 134 7.77 -11.05 30.21
N PRO A 135 8.91 -10.72 29.57
CA PRO A 135 10.07 -11.62 29.54
C PRO A 135 10.53 -12.08 30.92
N ILE A 136 10.52 -11.18 31.91
CA ILE A 136 10.96 -11.46 33.28
C ILE A 136 9.99 -12.42 33.94
N GLU A 137 8.70 -12.14 33.87
CA GLU A 137 7.65 -13.00 34.41
C GLU A 137 7.70 -14.41 33.81
N VAL A 138 7.86 -14.51 32.48
CA VAL A 138 7.92 -15.82 31.80
C VAL A 138 9.17 -16.60 32.20
N LEU A 139 10.33 -15.94 32.31
CA LEU A 139 11.55 -16.61 32.79
C LEU A 139 11.44 -17.06 34.24
N ASN A 140 10.77 -16.29 35.10
CA ASN A 140 10.47 -16.71 36.47
C ASN A 140 9.53 -17.92 36.46
N SER A 141 8.50 -17.95 35.62
CA SER A 141 7.61 -19.12 35.48
C SER A 141 8.34 -20.39 35.02
N VAL A 142 9.40 -20.26 34.19
CA VAL A 142 10.29 -21.39 33.87
C VAL A 142 10.97 -21.90 35.14
N ASP A 143 11.59 -21.00 35.90
CA ASP A 143 12.30 -21.39 37.13
C ASP A 143 11.35 -22.00 38.17
N ASP A 144 10.17 -21.40 38.36
CA ASP A 144 9.13 -21.88 39.28
C ASP A 144 8.63 -23.28 38.91
N PHE A 145 8.40 -23.55 37.61
CA PHE A 145 8.03 -24.89 37.14
C PHE A 145 9.07 -25.93 37.55
N PHE A 146 10.35 -25.67 37.29
CA PHE A 146 11.42 -26.61 37.65
C PHE A 146 11.59 -26.74 39.17
N ILE A 147 11.38 -25.67 39.94
CA ILE A 147 11.36 -25.72 41.41
C ILE A 147 10.24 -26.64 41.91
N SER A 148 9.04 -26.58 41.33
CA SER A 148 7.93 -27.49 41.66
C SER A 148 8.25 -28.95 41.33
N ILE A 149 8.90 -29.23 40.18
CA ILE A 149 9.36 -30.59 39.85
C ILE A 149 10.40 -31.09 40.87
N GLU A 150 11.42 -30.28 41.17
CA GLU A 150 12.46 -30.63 42.15
C GLU A 150 11.87 -30.85 43.55
N SER A 151 10.88 -30.04 43.94
CA SER A 151 10.13 -30.17 45.19
C SER A 151 9.33 -31.47 45.23
N ALA A 152 8.62 -31.81 44.15
CA ALA A 152 7.88 -33.06 44.02
C ALA A 152 8.81 -34.29 44.16
N ARG A 153 9.96 -34.28 43.48
CA ARG A 153 10.95 -35.38 43.58
C ARG A 153 11.44 -35.55 45.02
N LYS A 154 11.80 -34.46 45.70
CA LYS A 154 12.19 -34.47 47.12
C LYS A 154 11.07 -34.97 48.04
N LYS A 155 9.80 -34.60 47.79
CA LYS A 155 8.65 -35.07 48.58
C LYS A 155 8.48 -36.58 48.44
N VAL A 156 8.63 -37.14 47.23
CA VAL A 156 8.59 -38.59 46.98
C VAL A 156 9.71 -39.29 47.76
N ASP A 157 10.95 -38.84 47.62
CA ASP A 157 12.10 -39.46 48.29
C ASP A 157 11.95 -39.43 49.81
N LYS A 158 11.53 -38.28 50.36
CA LYS A 158 11.32 -38.11 51.80
C LYS A 158 10.21 -39.03 52.32
N ALA A 159 9.08 -39.12 51.62
CA ALA A 159 7.97 -39.97 52.01
C ALA A 159 8.33 -41.47 51.97
N ILE A 160 9.14 -41.90 50.99
CA ILE A 160 9.66 -43.28 50.93
C ILE A 160 10.62 -43.55 52.10
N GLN A 161 11.51 -42.60 52.40
CA GLN A 161 12.46 -42.72 53.52
C GLN A 161 11.75 -42.76 54.88
N GLU A 162 10.76 -41.89 55.11
CA GLU A 162 9.97 -41.84 56.35
C GLU A 162 9.20 -43.15 56.59
N LYS A 163 8.76 -43.82 55.52
CA LYS A 163 8.12 -45.14 55.59
C LYS A 163 9.12 -46.30 55.78
N GLY A 164 10.43 -46.04 55.75
CA GLY A 164 11.45 -47.08 55.85
C GLY A 164 11.46 -48.07 54.69
N LEU A 165 10.87 -47.69 53.55
CA LEU A 165 10.72 -48.56 52.39
C LEU A 165 12.06 -48.72 51.66
N THR A 166 12.56 -49.95 51.60
CA THR A 166 13.72 -50.33 50.78
C THR A 166 13.27 -51.08 49.53
N LYS A 167 14.10 -51.10 48.48
CA LYS A 167 13.82 -51.84 47.24
C LYS A 167 13.55 -53.34 47.45
N ASP A 168 13.96 -53.89 48.59
CA ASP A 168 13.75 -55.29 48.97
C ASP A 168 12.41 -55.54 49.69
N SER A 169 11.63 -54.50 49.94
CA SER A 169 10.33 -54.61 50.63
C SER A 169 9.28 -55.22 49.69
N LYS A 170 8.50 -56.22 50.17
CA LYS A 170 7.48 -56.92 49.36
C LYS A 170 6.47 -56.00 48.67
N ASN A 171 6.12 -54.89 49.31
CA ASN A 171 5.11 -53.93 48.80
C ASN A 171 5.75 -52.62 48.32
N TYR A 172 7.07 -52.59 48.08
CA TYR A 172 7.82 -51.37 47.72
C TYR A 172 7.18 -50.66 46.53
N GLU A 173 6.92 -51.37 45.44
CA GLU A 173 6.39 -50.79 44.20
C GLU A 173 4.97 -50.22 44.38
N GLU A 174 4.09 -50.93 45.10
CA GLU A 174 2.71 -50.48 45.34
C GLU A 174 2.69 -49.24 46.24
N GLU A 175 3.46 -49.23 47.32
CA GLU A 175 3.52 -48.09 48.24
C GLU A 175 4.21 -46.87 47.62
N ARG A 176 5.27 -47.10 46.84
CA ARG A 176 5.96 -46.05 46.08
C ARG A 176 5.01 -45.40 45.09
N LYS A 177 4.25 -46.20 44.35
CA LYS A 177 3.25 -45.70 43.42
C LYS A 177 2.19 -44.87 44.14
N ALA A 178 1.62 -45.36 45.24
CA ALA A 178 0.64 -44.60 46.03
C ALA A 178 1.18 -43.24 46.53
N VAL A 179 2.46 -43.19 46.94
CA VAL A 179 3.13 -41.93 47.30
C VAL A 179 3.27 -41.02 46.08
N GLN A 180 3.69 -41.56 44.93
CA GLN A 180 3.81 -40.78 43.70
C GLN A 180 2.49 -40.20 43.24
N ASP A 181 1.42 -41.00 43.24
CA ASP A 181 0.06 -40.56 42.88
C ASP A 181 -0.33 -39.34 43.74
N SER A 182 -0.10 -39.40 45.05
CA SER A 182 -0.41 -38.28 45.96
C SER A 182 0.43 -37.02 45.71
N VAL A 183 1.72 -37.18 45.38
CA VAL A 183 2.62 -36.05 45.10
C VAL A 183 2.31 -35.43 43.74
N ILE A 184 1.93 -36.22 42.75
CA ILE A 184 1.56 -35.74 41.42
C ILE A 184 0.28 -34.91 41.48
N GLU A 185 -0.71 -35.29 42.29
CA GLU A 185 -1.90 -34.46 42.50
C GLU A 185 -1.54 -33.08 43.08
N ILE A 186 -0.66 -33.04 44.09
CA ILE A 186 -0.15 -31.76 44.64
C ILE A 186 0.61 -30.96 43.57
N LEU A 187 1.45 -31.63 42.78
CA LEU A 187 2.20 -30.99 41.71
C LEU A 187 1.29 -30.41 40.63
N LYS A 188 0.19 -31.09 40.27
CA LYS A 188 -0.81 -30.57 39.34
C LYS A 188 -1.40 -29.26 39.87
N GLU A 189 -1.77 -29.22 41.15
CA GLU A 189 -2.29 -28.00 41.77
C GLU A 189 -1.26 -26.87 41.77
N GLU A 190 0.01 -27.16 42.10
CA GLU A 190 1.10 -26.19 42.04
C GLU A 190 1.30 -25.64 40.62
N ILE A 191 1.32 -26.50 39.59
CA ILE A 191 1.46 -26.09 38.19
C ILE A 191 0.29 -25.21 37.73
N VAL A 192 -0.94 -25.52 38.15
CA VAL A 192 -2.12 -24.69 37.85
C VAL A 192 -1.99 -23.30 38.47
N GLN A 193 -1.46 -23.19 39.68
CA GLN A 193 -1.23 -21.90 40.36
C GLN A 193 -0.17 -21.02 39.67
N LEU A 194 0.73 -21.61 38.88
CA LEU A 194 1.73 -20.86 38.11
C LEU A 194 1.13 -20.09 36.90
N ASN A 195 -0.19 -20.11 36.71
CA ASN A 195 -0.88 -19.56 35.54
C ASN A 195 -0.27 -20.06 34.22
N LEU A 196 0.23 -21.29 34.25
CA LEU A 196 0.65 -22.02 33.08
C LEU A 196 -0.60 -22.65 32.49
N ASN A 197 -0.97 -22.25 31.28
CA ASN A 197 -2.12 -22.80 30.57
C ASN A 197 -1.78 -24.17 29.96
N ILE A 198 -1.20 -25.08 30.76
CA ILE A 198 -0.65 -26.35 30.30
C ILE A 198 -1.47 -27.53 30.84
N PRO A 199 -2.08 -28.34 29.96
CA PRO A 199 -2.54 -29.67 30.34
C PRO A 199 -1.37 -30.65 30.24
N PHE A 200 -0.64 -30.88 31.33
CA PHE A 200 0.26 -32.03 31.41
C PHE A 200 -0.55 -33.29 31.68
N SER A 201 -0.26 -34.35 30.92
CA SER A 201 -0.79 -35.67 31.25
C SER A 201 -0.10 -36.25 32.48
N ASP A 202 -0.80 -37.11 33.19
CA ASP A 202 -0.25 -37.84 34.34
C ASP A 202 1.03 -38.57 33.96
N GLU A 203 1.04 -39.25 32.81
CA GLU A 203 2.18 -39.98 32.26
C GLU A 203 3.43 -39.09 32.12
N GLN A 204 3.26 -37.85 31.67
CA GLN A 204 4.36 -36.89 31.57
C GLN A 204 4.88 -36.45 32.94
N LEU A 205 3.99 -36.27 33.90
CA LEU A 205 4.37 -35.91 35.28
C LEU A 205 5.07 -37.08 35.98
N TYR A 206 4.58 -38.32 35.83
CA TYR A 206 5.29 -39.51 36.29
C TYR A 206 6.68 -39.60 35.66
N TYR A 207 6.77 -39.39 34.34
CA TYR A 207 8.05 -39.47 33.66
C TYR A 207 9.06 -38.45 34.21
N ILE A 208 8.71 -37.17 34.32
CA ILE A 208 9.65 -36.14 34.76
C ILE A 208 10.01 -36.23 36.25
N VAL A 209 9.09 -36.71 37.09
CA VAL A 209 9.35 -36.89 38.53
C VAL A 209 10.17 -38.16 38.77
N ASP A 210 9.88 -39.26 38.06
CA ASP A 210 10.41 -40.58 38.41
C ASP A 210 11.54 -41.10 37.52
N LYS A 211 11.46 -40.84 36.21
CA LYS A 211 12.31 -41.51 35.20
C LYS A 211 13.48 -40.67 34.73
N VAL A 212 13.39 -39.35 34.87
CA VAL A 212 14.43 -38.41 34.49
C VAL A 212 15.43 -38.30 35.64
N ASP A 213 16.72 -38.46 35.34
CA ASP A 213 17.80 -38.23 36.31
C ASP A 213 18.11 -36.75 36.50
N ASP A 214 18.91 -36.43 37.51
CA ASP A 214 19.19 -35.04 37.90
C ASP A 214 19.98 -34.27 36.83
N ASP A 215 20.90 -34.92 36.12
CA ASP A 215 21.71 -34.30 35.08
C ASP A 215 20.88 -34.05 33.81
N GLU A 216 20.00 -34.99 33.45
CA GLU A 216 19.03 -34.83 32.37
C GLU A 216 18.02 -33.71 32.69
N LEU A 217 17.48 -33.66 33.91
CA LEU A 217 16.56 -32.61 34.34
C LEU A 217 17.25 -31.23 34.30
N LEU A 218 18.49 -31.14 34.78
CA LEU A 218 19.26 -29.91 34.75
C LEU A 218 19.57 -29.46 33.32
N SER A 219 19.90 -30.40 32.43
CA SER A 219 20.13 -30.13 31.00
C SER A 219 18.86 -29.66 30.32
N PHE A 220 17.72 -30.30 30.60
CA PHE A 220 16.41 -29.90 30.11
C PHE A 220 16.04 -28.48 30.58
N LYS A 221 16.22 -28.17 31.87
CA LYS A 221 16.02 -26.83 32.44
C LYS A 221 16.84 -25.77 31.72
N LYS A 222 18.14 -26.03 31.51
CA LYS A 222 19.03 -25.10 30.79
C LYS A 222 18.57 -24.86 29.36
N ILE A 223 18.22 -25.93 28.64
CA ILE A 223 17.78 -25.82 27.23
C ILE A 223 16.45 -25.05 27.13
N VAL A 224 15.47 -25.37 27.95
CA VAL A 224 14.18 -24.65 27.95
C VAL A 224 14.40 -23.18 28.29
N LYS A 225 15.18 -22.88 29.34
CA LYS A 225 15.48 -21.49 29.74
C LYS A 225 16.22 -20.72 28.64
N GLU A 226 17.19 -21.34 27.98
CA GLU A 226 17.92 -20.76 26.83
C GLU A 226 16.95 -20.39 25.69
N LEU A 227 16.09 -21.33 25.30
CA LEU A 227 15.14 -21.15 24.20
C LEU A 227 14.08 -20.09 24.53
N VAL A 228 13.51 -20.14 25.74
CA VAL A 228 12.52 -19.16 26.23
C VAL A 228 13.15 -17.77 26.34
N SER A 229 14.38 -17.67 26.86
CA SER A 229 15.09 -16.40 26.92
C SER A 229 15.31 -15.83 25.52
N LYS A 230 15.81 -16.65 24.59
CA LYS A 230 16.05 -16.26 23.19
C LYS A 230 14.78 -15.72 22.53
N ILE A 231 13.65 -16.42 22.64
CA ILE A 231 12.41 -15.97 22.00
C ILE A 231 11.83 -14.72 22.64
N MET A 232 11.94 -14.59 23.97
CA MET A 232 11.46 -13.41 24.70
C MET A 232 12.28 -12.15 24.42
N THR A 233 13.48 -12.25 23.82
CA THR A 233 14.19 -11.08 23.29
C THR A 233 13.52 -10.50 22.04
N LYS A 234 12.80 -11.30 21.27
CA LYS A 234 12.09 -10.85 20.06
C LYS A 234 10.82 -10.09 20.41
N GLU A 235 10.30 -9.37 19.43
CA GLU A 235 8.98 -8.76 19.49
C GLU A 235 7.90 -9.84 19.26
N LEU A 236 7.13 -10.13 20.30
CA LEU A 236 6.06 -11.13 20.28
C LEU A 236 4.71 -10.43 20.41
N THR A 237 4.00 -10.35 19.30
CA THR A 237 2.64 -9.83 19.21
C THR A 237 1.63 -10.98 19.18
N VAL A 238 0.34 -10.67 19.28
CA VAL A 238 -0.72 -11.68 19.21
C VAL A 238 -0.72 -12.41 17.86
N GLU A 239 -0.30 -11.74 16.79
CA GLU A 239 -0.31 -12.26 15.42
C GLU A 239 0.86 -13.22 15.14
N ASN A 240 2.05 -12.95 15.70
CA ASN A 240 3.26 -13.71 15.38
C ASN A 240 3.62 -14.80 16.41
N ILE A 241 3.07 -14.74 17.63
CA ILE A 241 3.47 -15.60 18.74
C ILE A 241 3.34 -17.09 18.43
N ALA A 242 2.30 -17.50 17.70
CA ALA A 242 2.09 -18.90 17.33
C ALA A 242 3.19 -19.42 16.39
N LEU A 243 3.61 -18.60 15.42
CA LEU A 243 4.68 -18.93 14.48
C LEU A 243 6.03 -19.01 15.20
N GLU A 244 6.31 -18.03 16.06
CA GLU A 244 7.54 -17.98 16.84
C GLU A 244 7.64 -19.15 17.85
N THR A 245 6.49 -19.56 18.43
CA THR A 245 6.40 -20.75 19.28
C THR A 245 6.77 -22.02 18.51
N ASP A 246 6.20 -22.23 17.31
CA ASP A 246 6.49 -23.39 16.47
C ASP A 246 7.97 -23.43 16.04
N LEU A 247 8.57 -22.28 15.71
CA LEU A 247 9.99 -22.20 15.39
C LEU A 247 10.86 -22.65 16.57
N ILE A 248 10.55 -22.22 17.79
CA ILE A 248 11.30 -22.59 18.98
C ILE A 248 11.10 -24.06 19.36
N GLN A 249 9.89 -24.60 19.21
CA GLN A 249 9.63 -26.03 19.37
C GLN A 249 10.48 -26.85 18.38
N LYS A 250 10.58 -26.42 17.11
CA LYS A 250 11.51 -27.04 16.14
C LYS A 250 12.98 -26.92 16.56
N GLU A 251 13.39 -25.84 17.22
CA GLU A 251 14.73 -25.76 17.81
C GLU A 251 14.92 -26.78 18.94
N LEU A 252 13.94 -26.94 19.83
CA LEU A 252 13.95 -27.93 20.90
C LEU A 252 14.08 -29.36 20.33
N GLN A 253 13.34 -29.69 19.27
CA GLN A 253 13.40 -31.01 18.64
C GLN A 253 14.79 -31.38 18.12
N ARG A 254 15.64 -30.38 17.81
CA ARG A 254 17.03 -30.59 17.38
C ARG A 254 18.04 -30.69 18.52
N LYS A 255 17.64 -30.37 19.76
CA LYS A 255 18.52 -30.46 20.93
C LYS A 255 18.72 -31.94 21.34
N GLU A 256 19.83 -32.20 22.01
CA GLU A 256 20.19 -33.53 22.51
C GLU A 256 19.42 -33.81 23.81
N LEU A 257 18.16 -34.23 23.64
CA LEU A 257 17.23 -34.60 24.71
C LEU A 257 16.46 -35.85 24.32
N LYS A 258 16.04 -36.64 25.31
CA LYS A 258 15.10 -37.76 25.12
C LYS A 258 13.78 -37.25 24.54
N GLN A 259 13.12 -38.08 23.72
CA GLN A 259 11.90 -37.67 23.02
C GLN A 259 10.78 -37.26 23.99
N ASP A 260 10.64 -37.95 25.11
CA ASP A 260 9.63 -37.61 26.13
C ASP A 260 9.87 -36.21 26.73
N LEU A 261 11.13 -35.84 26.99
CA LEU A 261 11.49 -34.49 27.44
C LEU A 261 11.23 -33.44 26.36
N LYS A 262 11.47 -33.76 25.09
CA LYS A 262 11.13 -32.87 23.97
C LYS A 262 9.63 -32.62 23.89
N ASN A 263 8.83 -33.68 24.01
CA ASN A 263 7.37 -33.58 24.00
C ASN A 263 6.86 -32.75 25.18
N ILE A 264 7.39 -32.98 26.40
CA ILE A 264 7.07 -32.18 27.59
C ILE A 264 7.49 -30.72 27.39
N GLY A 265 8.68 -30.49 26.84
CA GLY A 265 9.19 -29.16 26.53
C GLY A 265 8.33 -28.41 25.52
N ASP A 266 7.77 -29.08 24.52
CA ASP A 266 6.84 -28.46 23.57
C ASP A 266 5.59 -27.93 24.28
N TYR A 267 4.98 -28.72 25.17
CA TYR A 267 3.83 -28.27 25.96
C TYR A 267 4.20 -27.13 26.92
N LEU A 268 5.37 -27.24 27.57
CA LEU A 268 5.87 -26.23 28.48
C LEU A 268 6.09 -24.89 27.77
N ILE A 269 6.81 -24.89 26.65
CA ILE A 269 7.06 -23.70 25.84
C ILE A 269 5.74 -23.08 25.42
N LYS A 270 4.81 -23.88 24.87
CA LYS A 270 3.51 -23.39 24.42
C LYS A 270 2.70 -22.72 25.54
N GLY A 271 2.71 -23.25 26.75
CA GLY A 271 1.99 -22.66 27.87
C GLY A 271 2.67 -21.46 28.53
N LEU A 272 3.99 -21.31 28.35
CA LEU A 272 4.78 -20.18 28.84
C LEU A 272 4.74 -18.96 27.93
N MET A 273 4.55 -19.16 26.62
CA MET A 273 4.60 -18.05 25.66
C MET A 273 3.48 -17.05 25.90
N ARG A 274 3.86 -15.77 26.05
CA ARG A 274 2.95 -14.63 26.20
C ARG A 274 3.39 -13.49 25.28
N PRO A 275 2.45 -12.69 24.73
CA PRO A 275 2.81 -11.51 23.96
C PRO A 275 3.59 -10.53 24.84
N ASN A 276 4.78 -10.13 24.40
CA ASN A 276 5.61 -9.15 25.08
C ASN A 276 5.57 -7.79 24.39
N SER A 277 4.71 -7.63 23.38
CA SER A 277 4.64 -6.45 22.53
C SER A 277 3.19 -6.22 22.10
N GLU A 278 2.78 -4.95 22.07
CA GLU A 278 1.42 -4.54 21.71
C GLU A 278 1.44 -3.38 20.73
N ILE A 279 0.52 -3.39 19.78
CA ILE A 279 0.40 -2.34 18.77
C ILE A 279 -0.17 -1.09 19.44
N ASP A 280 0.61 -0.01 19.40
CA ASP A 280 0.16 1.32 19.80
C ASP A 280 -0.62 1.95 18.64
N ASN A 281 -1.94 1.76 18.67
CA ASN A 281 -2.84 2.26 17.64
C ASN A 281 -2.83 3.79 17.56
N GLU A 282 -2.71 4.49 18.70
CA GLU A 282 -2.72 5.96 18.72
C GLU A 282 -1.46 6.53 18.08
N LEU A 283 -0.29 5.99 18.43
CA LEU A 283 0.98 6.40 17.87
C LEU A 283 1.10 6.00 16.40
N THR A 284 0.55 4.84 16.02
CA THR A 284 0.47 4.40 14.63
C THR A 284 -0.36 5.38 13.80
N GLU A 285 -1.58 5.71 14.24
CA GLU A 285 -2.44 6.67 13.54
C GLU A 285 -1.84 8.07 13.49
N THR A 286 -1.11 8.47 14.52
CA THR A 286 -0.35 9.72 14.52
C THR A 286 0.72 9.72 13.42
N LYS A 287 1.54 8.66 13.33
CA LYS A 287 2.54 8.54 12.26
C LYS A 287 1.93 8.45 10.86
N ARG A 288 0.76 7.80 10.72
CA ARG A 288 0.01 7.77 9.45
C ARG A 288 -0.42 9.17 9.03
N LYS A 289 -0.96 9.96 9.94
CA LYS A 289 -1.35 11.36 9.70
C LYS A 289 -0.13 12.22 9.35
N GLU A 290 0.97 12.07 10.08
CA GLU A 290 2.22 12.77 9.79
C GLU A 290 2.75 12.45 8.39
N ALA A 291 2.76 11.17 8.00
CA ALA A 291 3.19 10.73 6.67
C ALA A 291 2.25 11.24 5.55
N PHE A 292 0.94 11.26 5.81
CA PHE A 292 -0.04 11.87 4.92
C PHE A 292 0.24 13.37 4.72
N GLU A 293 0.32 14.12 5.82
CA GLU A 293 0.55 15.56 5.79
C GLU A 293 1.89 15.94 5.17
N ASP A 294 2.95 15.18 5.45
CA ASP A 294 4.26 15.36 4.83
C ASP A 294 4.20 15.17 3.32
N THR A 295 3.46 14.15 2.85
CA THR A 295 3.27 13.91 1.41
C THR A 295 2.54 15.08 0.75
N ILE A 296 1.48 15.59 1.39
CA ILE A 296 0.72 16.77 0.89
C ILE A 296 1.59 18.02 0.87
N LYS A 297 2.44 18.25 1.88
CA LYS A 297 3.26 19.48 2.00
C LYS A 297 4.50 19.43 1.12
N ASN A 298 5.22 18.31 1.12
CA ASN A 298 6.59 18.21 0.63
C ASN A 298 6.73 17.33 -0.63
N ASN A 299 5.78 16.43 -0.92
CA ASN A 299 5.89 15.46 -2.03
C ASN A 299 4.73 15.55 -3.04
N LYS A 300 4.42 16.79 -3.45
CA LYS A 300 3.34 17.12 -4.38
C LYS A 300 3.59 16.57 -5.78
N ILE A 301 2.56 16.01 -6.40
CA ILE A 301 2.59 15.60 -7.80
C ILE A 301 2.33 16.82 -8.68
N ILE A 302 3.33 17.23 -9.46
CA ILE A 302 3.26 18.39 -10.33
C ILE A 302 3.09 17.94 -11.79
N VAL A 303 1.99 18.37 -12.42
CA VAL A 303 1.85 18.33 -13.87
C VAL A 303 2.71 19.43 -14.45
N LYS A 304 3.82 19.04 -15.10
CA LYS A 304 4.77 19.98 -15.68
C LYS A 304 4.15 20.73 -16.86
N LYS A 305 4.59 21.97 -17.04
CA LYS A 305 4.27 22.78 -18.23
C LYS A 305 4.59 21.99 -19.49
N GLY A 306 3.65 21.98 -20.45
CA GLY A 306 3.78 21.27 -21.71
C GLY A 306 3.32 19.81 -21.66
N SER A 307 3.09 19.23 -20.48
CA SER A 307 2.50 17.89 -20.36
C SER A 307 1.09 17.87 -20.96
N ARG A 308 0.75 16.82 -21.70
CA ARG A 308 -0.61 16.59 -22.21
C ARG A 308 -1.53 16.22 -21.05
N ILE A 309 -2.65 16.92 -20.94
CA ILE A 309 -3.70 16.71 -19.92
C ILE A 309 -4.91 16.02 -20.54
N VAL A 310 -5.22 16.31 -21.81
CA VAL A 310 -6.32 15.68 -22.56
C VAL A 310 -5.80 15.35 -23.95
N SER A 311 -6.09 14.14 -24.45
CA SER A 311 -5.73 13.73 -25.81
C SER A 311 -6.93 13.86 -26.76
N VAL A 312 -6.66 13.97 -28.06
CA VAL A 312 -7.71 13.82 -29.07
C VAL A 312 -8.36 12.44 -28.93
N GLY A 313 -9.68 12.40 -28.78
CA GLY A 313 -10.47 11.17 -28.69
C GLY A 313 -10.77 10.68 -27.27
N ASP A 314 -10.17 11.30 -26.24
CA ASP A 314 -10.50 11.08 -24.81
C ASP A 314 -11.85 11.70 -24.44
#